data_AF-A0A7D8USL3-F1
#
_entry.id   AF-A0A7D8USL3-F1
#
_cell.length_a   1.000
_cell.length_b   1.000
_cell.length_c   1.000
_cell.angle_alpha   90.00
_cell.angle_beta   90.00
_cell.angle_gamma   90.00
#
_symmetry.space_group_name_H-M   'P 1'
#
loop_
_entity.id
_entity.type
_entity.pdbx_description
1 polymer ?
#
loop_
_entity_poly.entity_id
_entity_poly.type
_entity_poly.pdbx_seq_one_letter_code
_entity_poly.pdbx_strand_id
1 'polypeptide(L)'
;MANGKWHPGRPSANISLASSWSIIIGLVVIVLACAAGWFLAPKGETQTIWRSSLILSFASCYIMWAITFLAQWHPLIVPRRSGLRTGAAHEN
;
A
#
# COMPACT_ATOMS: atom_id res chain seq x y z
N MET A 1 7.77 -17.91 -48.58
CA MET A 1 6.29 -18.03 -48.63
C MET A 1 5.80 -18.41 -47.24
N ALA A 2 4.99 -17.52 -46.65
CA ALA A 2 4.09 -17.61 -45.49
C ALA A 2 4.09 -18.91 -44.63
N ASN A 3 4.17 -18.93 -43.29
CA ASN A 3 3.35 -18.20 -42.32
C ASN A 3 3.96 -18.32 -40.89
N GLY A 4 4.80 -17.37 -40.46
CA GLY A 4 5.13 -17.23 -39.05
C GLY A 4 4.09 -16.31 -38.39
N LYS A 5 2.94 -16.86 -38.00
CA LYS A 5 1.94 -16.10 -37.23
C LYS A 5 2.49 -15.79 -35.84
N TRP A 6 3.17 -14.65 -35.73
CA TRP A 6 3.54 -14.03 -34.47
C TRP A 6 2.27 -13.67 -33.70
N HIS A 7 1.95 -14.45 -32.66
CA HIS A 7 0.99 -14.06 -31.63
C HIS A 7 1.79 -13.58 -30.42
N PRO A 8 1.94 -12.26 -30.19
CA PRO A 8 2.47 -11.79 -28.93
C PRO A 8 1.49 -12.22 -27.84
N GLY A 9 1.88 -13.24 -27.06
CA GLY A 9 1.20 -13.60 -25.83
C GLY A 9 1.18 -12.35 -24.96
N ARG A 10 0.02 -11.72 -24.84
CA ARG A 10 -0.18 -10.64 -23.88
C ARG A 10 0.14 -11.27 -22.52
N PRO A 11 1.11 -10.77 -21.75
CA PRO A 11 1.14 -11.14 -20.34
C PRO A 11 -0.21 -10.69 -19.79
N SER A 12 -1.06 -11.66 -19.44
CA SER A 12 -2.27 -11.43 -18.66
C SER A 12 -1.81 -10.99 -17.28
N ALA A 13 -1.41 -9.72 -17.19
CA ALA A 13 -1.12 -9.05 -15.95
C ALA A 13 -2.46 -8.83 -15.26
N ASN A 14 -3.00 -9.90 -14.68
CA ASN A 14 -4.11 -9.86 -13.73
C ASN A 14 -3.58 -9.34 -12.38
N ILE A 15 -2.84 -8.24 -12.41
CA ILE A 15 -2.35 -7.57 -11.21
C ILE A 15 -2.56 -6.10 -11.47
N SER A 16 -3.81 -5.68 -11.27
CA SER A 16 -4.17 -4.28 -11.04
C SER A 16 -3.45 -3.80 -9.77
N LEU A 17 -2.15 -3.52 -9.91
CA LEU A 17 -1.18 -3.25 -8.85
C LEU A 17 -1.49 -2.01 -8.00
N ALA A 18 -2.53 -1.25 -8.32
CA ALA A 18 -2.88 -0.05 -7.56
C ALA A 18 -4.39 0.19 -7.57
N SER A 19 -5.18 -0.82 -7.21
CA SER A 19 -6.60 -0.57 -6.98
C SER A 19 -6.73 0.26 -5.70
N SER A 20 -7.39 1.40 -5.80
CA SER A 20 -7.78 2.31 -4.71
C SER A 20 -8.29 1.64 -3.42
N TRP A 21 -8.71 0.38 -3.57
CA TRP A 21 -9.07 -0.57 -2.55
C TRP A 21 -8.05 -0.78 -1.42
N SER A 22 -6.75 -0.57 -1.66
CA SER A 22 -5.72 -0.73 -0.61
C SER A 22 -5.95 0.18 0.60
N ILE A 23 -6.42 1.42 0.38
CA ILE A 23 -6.72 2.38 1.46
C ILE A 23 -7.89 1.86 2.30
N ILE A 24 -8.94 1.36 1.65
CA ILE A 24 -10.13 0.84 2.33
C ILE A 24 -9.78 -0.40 3.18
N ILE A 25 -8.98 -1.33 2.63
CA ILE A 25 -8.53 -2.52 3.37
C ILE A 25 -7.69 -2.10 4.59
N GLY A 26 -6.75 -1.15 4.42
CA GLY A 26 -5.96 -0.63 5.53
C GLY A 26 -6.83 -0.01 6.63
N LEU A 27 -7.85 0.78 6.26
CA LEU A 27 -8.78 1.40 7.20
C LEU A 27 -9.54 0.34 8.02
N VAL A 28 -10.04 -0.70 7.35
CA VAL A 28 -10.76 -1.80 8.01
C VAL A 28 -9.87 -2.53 9.00
N VAL A 29 -8.63 -2.84 8.63
CA VAL A 29 -7.67 -3.52 9.53
C VAL A 29 -7.40 -2.69 10.78
N ILE A 30 -7.22 -1.38 10.63
CA ILE A 30 -6.94 -0.49 11.75
C ILE A 30 -8.16 -0.30 12.67
N VAL A 31 -9.36 -0.19 12.12
CA VAL A 31 -10.59 -0.15 12.92
C VAL A 31 -10.77 -1.45 13.72
N LEU A 32 -10.48 -2.61 13.11
CA LEU A 32 -10.51 -3.90 13.81
C LEU A 32 -9.43 -3.99 14.89
N ALA A 33 -8.22 -3.49 14.63
CA ALA A 33 -7.14 -3.43 15.62
C ALA A 33 -7.48 -2.51 16.80
N CYS A 34 -8.11 -1.36 16.56
CA CYS A 34 -8.61 -0.46 17.59
C CYS A 34 -9.73 -1.11 18.43
N ALA A 35 -10.66 -1.81 17.78
CA ALA A 35 -11.70 -2.56 18.48
C ALA A 35 -11.09 -3.67 19.35
N ALA A 36 -10.14 -4.43 18.81
CA ALA A 36 -9.41 -5.45 19.56
C ALA A 36 -8.65 -4.85 20.75
N GLY A 37 -7.95 -3.73 20.56
CA GLY A 37 -7.25 -3.01 21.63
C GLY A 37 -8.19 -2.50 22.74
N TRP A 38 -9.45 -2.20 22.41
CA TRP A 38 -10.47 -1.83 23.40
C TRP A 38 -10.93 -3.01 24.25
N PHE A 39 -11.15 -4.18 23.63
CA PHE A 39 -11.62 -5.39 24.31
C PHE A 39 -10.52 -6.14 25.06
N LEU A 40 -9.30 -6.13 24.53
CA LEU A 40 -8.13 -6.80 25.13
C LEU A 40 -7.46 -5.95 26.22
N ALA A 41 -7.93 -4.72 26.47
CA ALA A 41 -7.36 -3.86 27.49
C ALA A 41 -7.52 -4.49 28.89
N PRO A 42 -6.43 -4.80 29.60
CA PRO A 42 -6.48 -5.42 30.92
C PRO A 42 -7.26 -4.53 31.90
N LYS A 43 -8.07 -5.15 32.75
CA LYS A 43 -8.86 -4.46 33.78
C LYS A 43 -7.95 -4.16 34.98
N GLY A 44 -7.34 -2.98 34.95
CA GLY A 44 -6.47 -2.45 36.02
C GLY A 44 -6.39 -0.92 35.97
N GLU A 45 -5.66 -0.31 36.91
CA GLU A 45 -5.50 1.15 37.01
C GLU A 45 -4.97 1.79 35.71
N THR A 46 -4.15 1.06 34.96
CA THR A 46 -3.55 1.49 33.69
C THR A 46 -4.43 1.28 32.46
N GLN A 47 -5.68 0.85 32.63
CA GLN A 47 -6.59 0.52 31.52
C GLN A 47 -6.80 1.69 30.56
N THR A 48 -6.94 2.92 31.07
CA THR A 48 -7.11 4.11 30.22
C THR A 48 -5.87 4.40 29.38
N ILE A 49 -4.68 4.24 29.97
CA ILE A 49 -3.41 4.40 29.25
C ILE A 49 -3.29 3.34 28.15
N TRP A 50 -3.67 2.10 28.43
CA TRP A 50 -3.65 1.01 27.44
C TRP A 50 -4.61 1.27 26.27
N ARG A 51 -5.83 1.74 26.56
CA ARG A 51 -6.82 2.07 25.53
C ARG A 51 -6.37 3.24 24.65
N SER A 52 -5.91 4.34 25.25
CA SER A 52 -5.59 5.55 24.51
C SER A 52 -4.28 5.44 23.71
N SER A 53 -3.23 4.85 24.29
CA SER A 53 -1.94 4.71 23.61
C SER A 53 -2.01 3.80 22.38
N LEU A 54 -2.65 2.63 22.49
CA LEU A 54 -2.80 1.73 21.34
C LEU A 54 -3.63 2.34 20.21
N ILE A 55 -4.78 2.92 20.54
CA ILE A 55 -5.66 3.52 19.53
C ILE A 55 -4.96 4.70 18.83
N LEU A 56 -4.23 5.54 19.58
CA LEU A 56 -3.52 6.68 19.02
C LEU A 56 -2.32 6.25 18.15
N SER A 57 -1.58 5.20 18.56
CA SER A 57 -0.49 4.65 17.76
C SER A 57 -0.99 4.07 16.44
N PHE A 58 -2.08 3.28 16.46
CA PHE A 58 -2.65 2.73 15.22
C PHE A 58 -3.23 3.82 14.31
N ALA A 59 -3.89 4.83 14.87
CA ALA A 59 -4.41 5.96 14.12
C ALA A 59 -3.29 6.79 13.47
N SER A 60 -2.24 7.13 14.21
CA SER A 60 -1.12 7.94 13.69
C SER A 60 -0.32 7.21 12.61
N CYS A 61 -0.04 5.93 12.81
CA CYS A 61 0.66 5.09 11.84
C CYS A 61 -0.15 4.96 10.53
N TYR A 62 -1.47 4.83 10.64
CA TYR A 62 -2.37 4.77 9.49
C TYR A 62 -2.43 6.09 8.71
N ILE A 63 -2.52 7.24 9.41
CA ILE A 63 -2.59 8.55 8.76
C ILE A 63 -1.31 8.83 7.96
N MET A 64 -0.13 8.58 8.53
CA MET A 64 1.14 8.72 7.81
C MET A 64 1.15 7.86 6.54
N TRP A 65 0.81 6.58 6.68
CA TRP A 65 0.73 5.66 5.54
C TRP A 65 -0.27 6.12 4.47
N ALA A 66 -1.49 6.51 4.85
CA ALA A 66 -2.54 6.95 3.93
C ALA A 66 -2.11 8.19 3.12
N ILE A 67 -1.47 9.17 3.77
CA ILE A 67 -0.97 10.38 3.10
C ILE A 67 0.09 10.03 2.05
N THR A 68 1.01 9.10 2.34
CA THR A 68 2.04 8.68 1.38
C THR A 68 1.46 8.00 0.13
N PHE A 69 0.35 7.27 0.28
CA PHE A 69 -0.38 6.67 -0.83
C PHE A 69 -1.13 7.72 -1.66
N LEU A 70 -1.79 8.67 -0.99
CA LEU A 70 -2.52 9.77 -1.64
C LEU A 70 -1.58 10.68 -2.44
N ALA A 71 -0.35 10.90 -1.95
CA ALA A 71 0.67 11.68 -2.67
C ALA A 71 1.07 11.05 -4.02
N GLN A 72 0.89 9.73 -4.19
CA GLN A 72 1.23 9.02 -5.43
C GLN A 72 0.05 8.86 -6.39
N TRP A 73 -1.19 9.17 -5.96
CA TRP A 73 -2.41 8.83 -6.72
C TRP A 73 -2.66 9.71 -7.94
N HIS A 74 -2.21 10.96 -7.90
CA HIS A 74 -2.24 11.86 -9.05
C HIS A 74 -0.92 12.63 -9.10
N PRO A 75 0.18 11.97 -9.53
CA PRO A 75 1.50 12.58 -9.50
C PRO A 75 1.57 13.67 -10.57
N LEU A 76 1.79 14.91 -10.14
CA LEU A 76 1.97 16.06 -11.04
C LEU A 76 3.37 16.13 -11.65
N ILE A 77 4.35 15.51 -10.98
CA ILE A 77 5.75 15.49 -11.41
C ILE A 77 6.14 14.03 -11.63
N VAL A 78 6.54 13.73 -12.86
CA VAL A 78 7.12 12.44 -13.20
C VAL A 78 8.60 12.42 -12.84
N PRO A 79 9.14 11.28 -12.36
CA PRO A 79 10.56 11.17 -12.06
C PRO A 79 11.40 11.42 -13.32
N ARG A 80 12.27 12.42 -13.29
CA ARG A 80 13.26 12.69 -14.35
C ARG A 80 14.56 12.00 -13.98
N ARG A 81 14.95 11.00 -14.76
CA ARG A 81 16.19 10.23 -14.55
C ARG A 81 17.32 10.75 -15.45
N SER A 82 18.47 11.11 -14.88
CA SER A 82 19.66 11.62 -15.60
C SER A 82 20.75 10.57 -15.85
N GLY A 83 20.41 9.28 -15.86
CA GLY A 83 21.38 8.22 -16.11
C GLY A 83 20.82 6.82 -15.85
N LEU A 84 20.41 6.14 -16.92
CA LEU A 84 20.14 4.70 -16.90
C LEU A 84 21.48 3.97 -17.03
N ARG A 85 21.81 3.04 -16.13
CA ARG A 85 22.97 2.15 -16.31
C ARG A 85 22.68 1.31 -17.56
N THR A 86 23.47 1.50 -18.61
CA THR A 86 23.23 0.94 -19.96
C THR A 86 23.12 -0.60 -20.01
N GLY A 87 23.54 -1.32 -18.95
CA GLY A 87 23.48 -2.77 -18.86
C GLY A 87 22.13 -3.38 -18.44
N ALA A 88 21.11 -2.58 -18.13
CA ALA A 88 19.74 -3.09 -17.87
C ALA A 88 18.85 -3.11 -19.14
N ALA A 89 19.38 -2.66 -20.28
CA ALA A 89 18.64 -2.54 -21.55
C ALA A 89 19.10 -3.56 -22.61
N HIS A 90 19.98 -4.49 -22.27
CA HIS A 90 20.63 -5.41 -23.22
C HIS A 90 20.59 -6.88 -22.76
N GLU A 91 19.44 -7.34 -22.25
CA GLU A 91 19.17 -8.77 -22.09
C GLU A 91 17.72 -9.09 -22.50
N ASN A 92 17.44 -8.91 -23.80
CA ASN A 92 16.39 -9.61 -24.56
C ASN A 92 16.54 -9.30 -26.06
#